data_AF-A0A1G0FZH1-F1
#
_entry.id   AF-A0A1G0FZH1-F1
#
_cell.length_a   1.000
_cell.length_b   1.000
_cell.length_c   1.000
_cell.angle_alpha   90.00
_cell.angle_beta   90.00
_cell.angle_gamma   90.00
#
_symmetry.space_group_name_H-M   'P 1'
#
loop_
_entity.id
_entity.type
_entity.pdbx_description
1 polymer ?
#
loop_
_entity_poly.entity_id
_entity_poly.type
_entity_poly.pdbx_seq_one_letter_code
_entity_poly.pdbx_strand_id
1 'polypeptide(L)'
;MVALIINDVPIECIMQAARQYYLPVALVISVLKAENGAVGEANVNKNGTIDYGPMQINSVWLKQIEPYGYTVQDLQYNPCVNVQVGAWILAQQVANGSSLWQGVGDYHSHSYYQNQLYSSRVSQYYYYLMKALSGRD
;
A
#
# COMPACT_ATOMS: atom_id res chain seq x y z
N MET A 1 8.35 4.55 -25.06
CA MET A 1 8.02 5.35 -23.87
C MET A 1 8.56 4.60 -22.66
N VAL A 2 9.34 5.26 -21.80
CA VAL A 2 9.77 4.69 -20.52
C VAL A 2 8.62 4.92 -19.54
N ALA A 3 8.06 3.85 -18.99
CA ALA A 3 7.05 3.97 -17.94
C ALA A 3 7.71 4.56 -16.68
N LEU A 4 7.05 5.52 -16.03
CA LEU A 4 7.47 5.96 -14.71
C LEU A 4 7.16 4.84 -13.71
N ILE A 5 8.16 4.36 -12.99
CA ILE A 5 8.05 3.23 -12.05
C ILE A 5 8.37 3.74 -10.64
N ILE A 6 7.54 3.36 -9.67
CA ILE A 6 7.72 3.64 -8.25
C ILE A 6 7.67 2.30 -7.51
N ASN A 7 8.76 1.91 -6.85
CA ASN A 7 8.86 0.64 -6.11
C ASN A 7 8.44 -0.57 -6.98
N ASP A 8 8.99 -0.67 -8.19
CA ASP A 8 8.64 -1.66 -9.22
C ASP A 8 7.18 -1.64 -9.74
N VAL A 9 6.37 -0.66 -9.31
CA VAL A 9 5.00 -0.48 -9.79
C VAL A 9 4.93 0.61 -10.87
N PRO A 10 4.42 0.32 -12.08
CA PRO A 10 4.13 1.34 -13.08
C PRO A 10 3.11 2.37 -12.55
N ILE A 11 3.37 3.66 -12.83
CA ILE A 11 2.52 4.76 -12.34
C ILE A 11 1.06 4.63 -12.78
N GLU A 12 0.82 4.05 -13.95
CA GLU A 12 -0.53 3.84 -14.48
C GLU A 12 -1.34 2.89 -13.58
N CYS A 13 -0.68 1.86 -13.03
CA CYS A 13 -1.31 0.91 -12.11
C CYS A 13 -1.60 1.56 -10.75
N ILE A 14 -0.69 2.41 -10.26
CA ILE A 14 -0.90 3.21 -9.04
C ILE A 14 -2.10 4.15 -9.22
N MET A 15 -2.14 4.89 -10.33
CA MET A 15 -3.23 5.83 -10.64
C MET A 15 -4.57 5.12 -10.81
N GLN A 16 -4.58 3.95 -11.46
CA GLN A 16 -5.79 3.14 -11.61
C GLN A 16 -6.32 2.66 -10.27
N ALA A 17 -5.45 2.11 -9.41
CA ALA A 17 -5.83 1.64 -8.08
C ALA A 17 -6.33 2.79 -7.18
N ALA A 18 -5.60 3.90 -7.16
CA ALA A 18 -6.00 5.10 -6.42
C ALA A 18 -7.38 5.60 -6.87
N ARG A 19 -7.63 5.66 -8.18
CA ARG A 19 -8.93 6.06 -8.74
C ARG A 19 -10.04 5.08 -8.38
N GLN A 20 -9.78 3.78 -8.50
CA GLN A 20 -10.77 2.72 -8.25
C GLN A 20 -11.25 2.71 -6.79
N TYR A 21 -10.36 2.99 -5.85
CA TYR A 21 -10.66 2.96 -4.42
C TYR A 21 -10.78 4.35 -3.78
N TYR A 22 -10.90 5.41 -4.60
CA TYR A 22 -11.09 6.79 -4.16
C TYR A 22 -10.02 7.30 -3.17
N LEU A 23 -8.77 6.86 -3.37
CA LEU A 23 -7.62 7.28 -2.56
C LEU A 23 -6.83 8.37 -3.29
N PRO A 24 -6.22 9.34 -2.58
CA PRO A 24 -5.24 10.24 -3.19
C PRO A 24 -4.05 9.46 -3.76
N VAL A 25 -3.64 9.75 -5.00
CA VAL A 25 -2.46 9.09 -5.63
C VAL A 25 -1.21 9.25 -4.76
N ALA A 26 -1.02 10.45 -4.18
CA ALA A 26 0.10 10.72 -3.27
C ALA A 26 0.07 9.82 -2.02
N LEU A 27 -1.11 9.42 -1.54
CA LEU A 27 -1.23 8.51 -0.39
C LEU A 27 -0.78 7.10 -0.76
N VAL A 28 -1.21 6.58 -1.91
CA VAL A 28 -0.78 5.25 -2.39
C VAL A 28 0.74 5.21 -2.61
N ILE A 29 1.31 6.25 -3.22
CA ILE A 29 2.77 6.39 -3.36
C ILE A 29 3.48 6.43 -2.00
N SER A 30 2.91 7.12 -1.03
CA SER A 30 3.48 7.23 0.32
C SER A 30 3.47 5.90 1.06
N VAL A 31 2.43 5.09 0.88
CA VAL A 31 2.36 3.72 1.41
C VAL A 31 3.38 2.83 0.72
N LEU A 32 3.45 2.82 -0.62
CA LEU A 32 4.50 2.10 -1.36
C LEU A 32 5.91 2.44 -0.86
N LYS A 33 6.17 3.73 -0.61
CA LYS A 33 7.46 4.18 -0.09
C LYS A 33 7.73 3.70 1.34
N ALA A 34 6.69 3.65 2.17
CA ALA A 34 6.81 3.21 3.57
C ALA A 34 6.95 1.70 3.71
N GLU A 35 6.28 0.92 2.86
CA GLU A 35 6.44 -0.52 2.78
C GLU A 35 7.81 -0.90 2.22
N ASN A 36 8.26 -0.16 1.19
CA ASN A 36 9.56 -0.37 0.56
C ASN A 36 9.77 -1.82 0.09
N GLY A 37 8.69 -2.50 -0.29
CA GLY A 37 8.75 -3.82 -0.91
C GLY A 37 9.15 -3.73 -2.38
N ALA A 38 9.46 -4.90 -2.94
CA ALA A 38 9.82 -5.06 -4.35
C ALA A 38 9.07 -6.22 -5.01
N VAL A 39 9.01 -6.23 -6.33
CA VAL A 39 8.44 -7.36 -7.08
C VAL A 39 9.27 -8.62 -6.83
N GLY A 40 8.61 -9.73 -6.53
CA GLY A 40 9.23 -11.00 -6.18
C GLY A 40 9.47 -11.21 -4.69
N GLU A 41 9.26 -10.20 -3.84
CA GLU A 41 9.44 -10.35 -2.40
C GLU A 41 8.34 -11.17 -1.74
N ALA A 42 8.77 -12.01 -0.80
CA ALA A 42 7.94 -12.79 0.10
C ALA A 42 8.62 -12.83 1.47
N ASN A 43 8.28 -11.88 2.34
CA ASN A 43 8.95 -11.67 3.62
C ASN A 43 8.22 -12.42 4.74
N VAL A 44 8.90 -13.41 5.35
CA VAL A 44 8.30 -14.23 6.41
C VAL A 44 8.37 -13.49 7.75
N ASN A 45 7.21 -13.27 8.36
CA ASN A 45 7.07 -12.67 9.67
C ASN A 45 7.30 -13.67 10.80
N LYS A 46 7.59 -13.15 12.01
CA LYS A 46 7.83 -13.98 13.21
C LYS A 46 6.65 -14.90 13.57
N ASN A 47 5.43 -14.52 13.20
CA ASN A 47 4.22 -15.30 13.43
C ASN A 47 3.91 -16.30 12.29
N GLY A 48 4.79 -16.41 11.29
CA GLY A 48 4.64 -17.31 10.13
C GLY A 48 3.81 -16.76 8.98
N THR A 49 3.22 -15.57 9.11
CA THR A 49 2.58 -14.89 7.97
C THR A 49 3.62 -14.36 6.99
N ILE A 50 3.23 -14.09 5.76
CA ILE A 50 4.16 -13.66 4.69
C ILE A 50 3.65 -12.37 4.06
N ASP A 51 4.51 -11.37 3.93
CA ASP A 51 4.21 -10.13 3.22
C ASP A 51 4.73 -10.20 1.78
N TYR A 52 3.85 -9.94 0.81
CA TYR A 52 4.14 -10.12 -0.61
C TYR A 52 4.24 -8.80 -1.38
N GLY A 53 5.28 -8.69 -2.20
CA GLY A 53 5.40 -7.69 -3.26
C GLY A 53 5.52 -6.23 -2.78
N PRO A 54 5.35 -5.25 -3.69
CA PRO A 54 5.62 -3.83 -3.43
C PRO A 54 4.88 -3.21 -2.25
N MET A 55 3.58 -3.50 -2.09
CA MET A 55 2.76 -3.03 -0.97
C MET A 55 2.77 -3.97 0.25
N GLN A 56 3.64 -4.99 0.25
CA GLN A 56 3.84 -5.92 1.38
C GLN A 56 2.52 -6.51 1.89
N ILE A 57 1.70 -7.04 0.98
CA ILE A 57 0.37 -7.57 1.34
C ILE A 57 0.55 -8.85 2.15
N ASN A 58 0.09 -8.82 3.39
CA ASN A 58 0.18 -9.95 4.29
C ASN A 58 -0.72 -11.12 3.87
N SER A 59 -0.24 -12.35 4.02
CA SER A 59 -0.93 -13.59 3.69
C SER A 59 -2.28 -13.79 4.40
N VAL A 60 -2.55 -13.06 5.50
CA VAL A 60 -3.88 -13.07 6.15
C VAL A 60 -5.00 -12.61 5.21
N TRP A 61 -4.68 -11.82 4.17
CA TRP A 61 -5.66 -11.31 3.22
C TRP A 61 -6.09 -12.32 2.16
N LEU A 62 -5.35 -13.42 2.00
CA LEU A 62 -5.57 -14.40 0.93
C LEU A 62 -7.00 -14.92 0.91
N LYS A 63 -7.55 -15.29 2.07
CA LYS A 63 -8.92 -15.80 2.18
C LYS A 63 -9.98 -14.81 1.69
N GLN A 64 -9.76 -13.50 1.83
CA GLN A 64 -10.71 -12.50 1.34
C GLN A 64 -10.54 -12.20 -0.15
N ILE A 65 -9.33 -12.37 -0.72
CA ILE A 65 -9.05 -11.98 -2.11
C ILE A 65 -9.15 -13.14 -3.11
N GLU A 66 -8.96 -14.39 -2.67
CA GLU A 66 -9.08 -15.60 -3.50
C GLU A 66 -10.41 -15.70 -4.24
N PRO A 67 -11.59 -15.37 -3.63
CA PRO A 67 -12.86 -15.39 -4.35
C PRO A 67 -12.93 -14.42 -5.55
N TYR A 68 -12.06 -13.41 -5.60
CA TYR A 68 -11.95 -12.48 -6.74
C TYR A 68 -10.90 -12.92 -7.77
N GLY A 69 -10.28 -14.09 -7.59
CA GLY A 69 -9.32 -14.67 -8.52
C GLY A 69 -7.87 -14.23 -8.31
N TYR A 70 -7.55 -13.52 -7.22
CA TYR A 70 -6.18 -13.13 -6.91
C TYR A 70 -5.44 -14.24 -6.17
N THR A 71 -4.20 -14.53 -6.60
CA THR A 71 -3.36 -15.58 -6.03
C THR A 71 -2.11 -15.01 -5.35
N VAL A 72 -1.42 -15.84 -4.55
CA VAL A 72 -0.09 -15.49 -4.01
C VAL A 72 0.89 -15.10 -5.12
N GLN A 73 0.86 -15.82 -6.24
CA GLN A 73 1.74 -15.55 -7.38
C GLN A 73 1.47 -14.16 -7.95
N ASP A 74 0.20 -13.74 -8.02
CA ASP A 74 -0.16 -12.39 -8.47
C ASP A 74 0.31 -11.33 -7.48
N LEU A 75 0.10 -11.54 -6.17
CA LEU A 75 0.58 -10.61 -5.16
C LEU A 75 2.09 -10.44 -5.20
N GLN A 76 2.83 -11.52 -5.39
CA GLN A 76 4.29 -11.50 -5.34
C GLN A 76 4.90 -10.93 -6.63
N TYR A 77 4.38 -11.29 -7.80
CA TYR A 77 5.06 -11.02 -9.07
C TYR A 77 4.33 -10.06 -10.02
N ASN A 78 3.05 -9.77 -9.79
CA ASN A 78 2.29 -8.83 -10.60
C ASN A 78 2.12 -7.49 -9.85
N PRO A 79 2.97 -6.48 -10.12
CA PRO A 79 2.95 -5.21 -9.37
C PRO A 79 1.61 -4.47 -9.50
N CYS A 80 0.90 -4.64 -10.62
CA CYS A 80 -0.39 -4.00 -10.83
C CYS A 80 -1.51 -4.66 -10.01
N VAL A 81 -1.49 -5.99 -9.87
CA VAL A 81 -2.40 -6.69 -8.95
C VAL A 81 -2.05 -6.36 -7.50
N ASN A 82 -0.76 -6.36 -7.16
CA ASN A 82 -0.31 -6.02 -5.80
C ASN A 82 -0.79 -4.63 -5.39
N VAL A 83 -0.59 -3.59 -6.20
CA VAL A 83 -1.05 -2.24 -5.85
C VAL A 83 -2.57 -2.12 -5.80
N GLN A 84 -3.30 -2.86 -6.64
CA GLN A 84 -4.77 -2.90 -6.62
C GLN A 84 -5.30 -3.51 -5.31
N VAL A 85 -4.77 -4.67 -4.90
CA VAL A 85 -5.16 -5.31 -3.65
C VAL A 85 -4.75 -4.48 -2.45
N GLY A 86 -3.54 -3.90 -2.45
CA GLY A 86 -3.06 -3.05 -1.36
C GLY A 86 -3.91 -1.78 -1.21
N ALA A 87 -4.29 -1.13 -2.32
CA ALA A 87 -5.21 0.00 -2.31
C ALA A 87 -6.62 -0.38 -1.82
N TRP A 88 -7.13 -1.56 -2.19
CA TRP A 88 -8.40 -2.08 -1.68
C TRP A 88 -8.38 -2.28 -0.16
N ILE A 89 -7.30 -2.85 0.38
CA ILE A 89 -7.11 -3.02 1.83
C ILE A 89 -7.01 -1.65 2.50
N LEU A 90 -6.17 -0.76 1.98
CA LEU A 90 -5.96 0.59 2.53
C LEU A 90 -7.27 1.38 2.59
N ALA A 91 -8.08 1.35 1.54
CA ALA A 91 -9.37 2.04 1.52
C ALA A 91 -10.33 1.51 2.59
N GLN A 92 -10.36 0.19 2.83
CA GLN A 92 -11.16 -0.38 3.91
C GLN A 92 -10.68 0.07 5.29
N GLN A 93 -9.36 0.04 5.54
CA GLN A 93 -8.81 0.47 6.84
C GLN A 93 -9.04 1.97 7.07
N VAL A 94 -8.86 2.81 6.04
CA VAL A 94 -9.18 4.25 6.10
C VAL A 94 -10.66 4.50 6.36
N ALA A 95 -11.56 3.74 5.73
CA ALA A 95 -12.99 3.87 5.93
C ALA A 95 -13.45 3.44 7.34
N ASN A 96 -12.80 2.42 7.92
CA ASN A 96 -13.11 1.93 9.25
C ASN A 96 -12.44 2.72 10.37
N GLY A 97 -11.39 3.48 10.05
CA GLY A 97 -10.62 4.23 11.02
C GLY A 97 -11.36 5.47 11.55
N SER A 98 -11.04 5.86 12.79
CA SER A 98 -11.57 7.08 13.41
C SER A 98 -11.00 8.38 12.80
N SER A 99 -9.89 8.26 12.07
CA SER A 99 -9.30 9.32 11.27
C SER A 99 -8.50 8.71 10.12
N LEU A 100 -8.20 9.51 9.10
CA LEU A 100 -7.36 9.09 7.97
C LEU A 100 -6.08 8.40 8.43
N TRP A 101 -5.32 9.06 9.32
CA TRP A 101 -4.01 8.56 9.73
C TRP A 101 -4.09 7.32 10.62
N GLN A 102 -5.14 7.21 11.44
CA GLN A 102 -5.36 6.00 12.22
C GLN A 102 -5.68 4.81 11.30
N GLY A 103 -6.53 4.99 10.27
CA GLY A 103 -6.80 3.96 9.28
C GLY A 103 -5.60 3.61 8.39
N VAL A 104 -4.76 4.60 8.05
CA VAL A 104 -3.47 4.34 7.38
C VAL A 104 -2.54 3.52 8.27
N GLY A 105 -2.51 3.77 9.57
CA GLY A 105 -1.74 2.94 10.50
C GLY A 105 -2.30 1.51 10.62
N ASP A 106 -3.62 1.35 10.57
CA ASP A 106 -4.30 0.06 10.66
C ASP A 106 -4.04 -0.84 9.45
N TYR A 107 -3.68 -0.25 8.30
CA TYR A 107 -3.14 -1.00 7.15
C TYR A 107 -1.93 -1.85 7.55
N HIS A 108 -1.04 -1.29 8.37
CA HIS A 108 0.18 -1.96 8.82
C HIS A 108 -0.04 -2.78 10.09
N SER A 109 -0.69 -2.20 11.10
CA SER A 109 -0.93 -2.88 12.38
C SER A 109 -1.95 -2.14 13.24
N HIS A 110 -2.82 -2.90 13.90
CA HIS A 110 -3.79 -2.39 14.89
C HIS A 110 -3.18 -2.15 16.29
N SER A 111 -1.94 -2.60 16.54
CA SER A 111 -1.20 -2.26 17.76
C SER A 111 -0.89 -0.77 17.78
N TYR A 112 -1.32 -0.08 18.85
CA TYR A 112 -1.20 1.37 19.00
C TYR A 112 0.19 1.91 18.65
N TYR A 113 1.26 1.30 19.20
CA TYR A 113 2.62 1.80 18.97
C TYR A 113 3.07 1.65 17.51
N GLN A 114 2.79 0.50 16.90
CA GLN A 114 3.16 0.23 15.50
C GLN A 114 2.33 1.08 14.53
N ASN A 115 1.03 1.24 14.80
CA ASN A 115 0.14 2.12 14.06
C ASN A 115 0.70 3.53 14.01
N GLN A 116 1.02 4.12 15.17
CA GLN A 116 1.48 5.50 15.27
C GLN A 116 2.82 5.74 14.57
N LEU A 117 3.75 4.80 14.67
CA LEU A 117 5.02 4.88 13.94
C LEU A 117 4.81 4.84 12.44
N TYR A 118 3.98 3.90 11.98
CA TYR A 118 3.71 3.71 10.56
C TYR A 118 2.96 4.90 9.97
N SER A 119 1.86 5.33 10.60
CA SER A 119 1.03 6.45 10.14
C SER A 119 1.82 7.76 10.13
N SER A 120 2.66 8.01 11.14
CA SER A 120 3.57 9.16 11.16
C SER A 120 4.52 9.15 9.96
N ARG A 121 5.16 8.01 9.68
CA ARG A 121 6.07 7.84 8.54
C ARG A 121 5.35 8.07 7.20
N VAL A 122 4.19 7.46 6.99
CA VAL A 122 3.41 7.65 5.75
C VAL A 122 2.95 9.11 5.62
N SER A 123 2.51 9.73 6.72
CA SER A 123 2.08 11.14 6.70
C SER A 123 3.20 12.09 6.30
N GLN A 124 4.43 11.82 6.75
CA GLN A 124 5.61 12.60 6.38
C GLN A 124 5.87 12.52 4.87
N TYR A 125 5.85 11.32 4.29
CA TYR A 125 5.99 11.15 2.84
C TYR A 125 4.86 11.83 2.07
N TYR A 126 3.63 11.71 2.56
CA TYR A 126 2.46 12.31 1.94
C TYR A 126 2.57 13.84 1.89
N TYR A 127 2.86 14.49 3.01
CA TYR A 127 2.98 15.94 3.04
C TYR A 127 4.19 16.45 2.24
N TYR A 128 5.30 15.70 2.22
CA TYR A 128 6.44 16.03 1.38
C TYR A 128 6.07 16.00 -0.11
N LEU A 129 5.40 14.93 -0.57
CA LEU A 129 4.92 14.80 -1.94
C LEU A 129 3.92 15.89 -2.29
N MET A 130 2.96 16.17 -1.40
CA MET A 130 1.98 17.23 -1.63
C MET A 130 2.64 18.61 -1.71
N LYS A 131 3.68 18.90 -0.89
CA LYS A 131 4.45 20.14 -1.01
C LYS A 131 5.11 20.24 -2.38
N ALA A 132 5.86 19.20 -2.77
CA ALA A 132 6.58 19.15 -4.04
C ALA A 132 5.64 19.31 -5.25
N LEU A 133 4.47 18.69 -5.22
CA LEU A 133 3.48 18.78 -6.30
C LEU A 133 2.73 20.12 -6.33
N SER A 134 2.63 20.82 -5.20
CA SER A 134 1.94 22.11 -5.12
C SER A 134 2.77 23.30 -5.60
N GLY A 135 4.07 23.11 -5.86
CA GLY A 135 4.97 24.17 -6.34
C GLY A 135 5.12 25.36 -5.38
N ARG A 136 4.81 25.19 -4.10
CA ARG A 136 4.96 26.22 -3.06
C ARG A 136 6.22 25.94 -2.26
N ASP A 137 7.29 26.66 -2.59
CA ASP A 137 8.54 26.70 -1.82
C ASP A 137 8.36 27.44 -0.49
#